data_AF-A4YE16-F1
#
_entry.id   AF-A4YE16-F1
#
_cell.length_a   1.000
_cell.length_b   1.000
_cell.length_c   1.000
_cell.angle_alpha   90.00
_cell.angle_beta   90.00
_cell.angle_gamma   90.00
#
_symmetry.space_group_name_H-M   'P 1'
#
loop_
_entity.id
_entity.type
_entity.pdbx_description
1 polymer ?
#
loop_
_entity_poly.entity_id
_entity_poly.type
_entity_poly.pdbx_seq_one_letter_code
_entity_poly.pdbx_strand_id
1 'polypeptide(L)' 'MMDPVCGMEVKETSAYKTMYKGKMYYFCSPHCKTAFEKDPESYLKGGPRGMPHGH' A
#
# COMPACT_ATOMS: atom_id res chain seq x y z
N MET A 1 3.36 -9.68 1.50
CA MET A 1 2.88 -8.43 2.13
C MET A 1 2.00 -7.68 1.13
N MET A 2 1.07 -6.81 1.55
CA MET A 2 0.05 -6.27 0.64
C MET A 2 0.30 -4.80 0.34
N ASP A 3 0.24 -4.41 -0.94
CA ASP A 3 0.30 -3.02 -1.38
C ASP A 3 -0.95 -2.29 -0.84
N PRO A 4 -0.81 -1.23 -0.02
CA PRO A 4 -1.96 -0.53 0.57
C PRO A 4 -2.76 0.28 -0.47
N VAL A 5 -2.22 0.50 -1.66
CA VAL A 5 -2.87 1.26 -2.75
C VAL A 5 -3.76 0.34 -3.59
N CYS A 6 -3.21 -0.78 -4.07
CA CYS A 6 -3.90 -1.66 -5.01
C CYS A 6 -4.31 -3.02 -4.42
N GLY A 7 -3.83 -3.36 -3.22
CA GLY A 7 -4.10 -4.67 -2.61
C GLY A 7 -3.30 -5.83 -3.22
N MET A 8 -2.35 -5.58 -4.12
CA MET A 8 -1.54 -6.66 -4.68
C MET A 8 -0.54 -7.21 -3.68
N GLU A 9 -0.19 -8.49 -3.84
CA GLU A 9 0.90 -9.08 -3.11
C GLU A 9 2.25 -8.53 -3.61
N VAL A 10 3.03 -8.00 -2.68
CA VAL A 10 4.37 -7.47 -2.89
C VAL A 10 5.37 -8.33 -2.13
N LYS A 11 6.56 -8.46 -2.71
CA LYS A 11 7.70 -9.13 -2.09
C LYS A 11 8.53 -8.12 -1.30
N GLU A 12 9.12 -8.56 -0.20
CA GLU A 12 10.03 -7.72 0.62
C GLU A 12 11.32 -7.33 -0.12
N THR A 13 11.63 -8.03 -1.22
CA THR A 13 12.71 -7.66 -2.15
C THR A 13 12.33 -6.54 -3.13
N SER A 14 11.10 -6.01 -3.05
CA SER A 14 10.68 -4.91 -3.91
C SER A 14 11.55 -3.67 -3.68
N ALA A 15 12.07 -3.11 -4.77
CA ALA A 15 12.78 -1.83 -4.76
C ALA A 15 11.84 -0.65 -4.43
N TYR A 16 10.54 -0.83 -4.64
CA TYR A 16 9.53 0.20 -4.38
C TYR A 16 9.05 0.07 -2.95
N LYS A 17 9.70 0.78 -2.03
CA LYS A 17 9.32 0.86 -0.63
C LYS A 17 9.49 2.27 -0.08
N THR A 18 8.75 2.57 0.98
CA THR A 18 8.81 3.83 1.71
C THR A 18 8.59 3.60 3.20
N MET A 19 9.14 4.47 4.05
CA MET A 19 8.96 4.39 5.49
C MET A 19 7.96 5.47 5.93
N TYR A 20 6.86 5.06 6.55
CA TYR A 20 5.81 5.97 7.00
C TYR A 20 5.36 5.62 8.42
N LYS A 21 5.34 6.61 9.32
CA LYS A 21 5.02 6.44 10.76
C LYS A 21 5.79 5.28 11.43
N GLY A 22 7.07 5.11 11.08
CA GLY A 22 7.91 4.04 11.65
C GLY A 22 7.67 2.64 11.06
N LYS A 23 6.80 2.50 10.07
CA LYS A 23 6.52 1.23 9.37
C LYS A 23 7.04 1.28 7.94
N MET A 24 7.61 0.18 7.47
CA MET A 24 8.04 0.04 6.08
C MET A 24 6.88 -0.49 5.23
N TYR A 25 6.51 0.27 4.21
CA TYR A 25 5.51 -0.09 3.22
C TYR A 25 6.19 -0.37 1.89
N TYR A 26 5.67 -1.34 1.16
CA TYR A 26 6.22 -1.77 -0.12
C TYR A 26 5.10 -1.82 -1.15
N PHE A 27 5.49 -1.57 -2.39
CA PHE A 27 4.58 -1.32 -3.48
C PHE A 27 4.91 -2.22 -4.66
N CYS A 28 3.88 -2.57 -5.44
CA CYS A 28 4.04 -3.39 -6.64
C CYS A 28 4.69 -2.59 -7.79
N SER A 29 4.64 -1.26 -7.73
CA SER A 29 5.06 -0.37 -8.82
C SER A 29 5.39 1.03 -8.31
N PRO A 30 6.20 1.81 -9.03
CA PRO A 30 6.55 3.18 -8.66
C PRO A 30 5.31 4.08 -8.60
N HIS A 31 4.31 3.83 -9.45
CA HIS A 31 3.06 4.57 -9.44
C HIS A 31 2.28 4.41 -8.10
N CYS A 32 2.22 3.19 -7.55
CA CYS A 32 1.59 2.93 -6.26
C CYS A 32 2.38 3.61 -5.12
N LYS A 33 3.71 3.56 -5.16
CA LYS A 33 4.55 4.30 -4.21
C LYS A 33 4.23 5.80 -4.23
N THR A 34 4.23 6.44 -5.41
CA THR A 34 3.95 7.87 -5.52
C THR A 34 2.53 8.23 -5.10
N ALA A 35 1.53 7.40 -5.44
CA ALA A 35 0.16 7.60 -4.99
C ALA A 35 0.08 7.55 -3.46
N PHE A 36 0.73 6.57 -2.83
CA PHE A 36 0.81 6.45 -1.39
C PHE A 36 1.55 7.63 -0.75
N GLU A 37 2.65 8.10 -1.31
CA GLU A 37 3.39 9.24 -0.78
C GLU A 37 2.59 10.55 -0.83
N LYS A 38 1.67 10.70 -1.78
CA LYS A 38 0.77 11.85 -1.88
C LYS A 38 -0.30 11.86 -0.80
N ASP A 39 -0.90 10.72 -0.50
CA ASP A 39 -1.96 10.61 0.50
C ASP A 39 -1.92 9.29 1.28
N PRO A 40 -0.90 9.08 2.14
CA PRO A 40 -0.69 7.80 2.80
C PRO A 40 -1.82 7.50 3.79
N GLU A 41 -2.39 8.53 4.42
CA GLU A 41 -3.42 8.36 5.43
C GLU A 41 -4.72 7.81 4.87
N SER A 42 -5.14 8.18 3.64
CA SER A 42 -6.34 7.59 3.03
C SER A 42 -6.16 6.12 2.70
N TYR A 43 -5.00 5.71 2.18
CA TYR A 43 -4.72 4.30 1.89
C TYR A 43 -4.59 3.47 3.18
N LEU A 44 -4.06 4.06 4.26
CA LEU A 44 -3.93 3.38 5.55
C LEU A 44 -5.23 3.31 6.35
N LYS A 45 -6.12 4.32 6.25
CA LYS A 45 -7.42 4.33 6.92
C LYS A 45 -8.46 3.46 6.20
N GLY A 46 -8.36 3.32 4.88
CA GLY A 46 -9.35 2.61 4.06
C GLY A 46 -9.12 1.11 3.90
N GLY A 47 -7.91 0.61 4.18
CA GLY A 47 -7.51 -0.74 3.74
C GLY A 47 -7.64 -0.90 2.21
N PRO A 48 -7.31 -2.07 1.63
CA PRO A 48 -7.69 -2.33 0.25
C PRO A 48 -9.22 -2.25 0.16
N ARG A 49 -9.75 -1.24 -0.55
CA ARG A 49 -11.20 -1.01 -0.79
C ARG A 49 -11.84 -2.07 -1.69
N GLY A 50 -11.38 -3.33 -1.62
CA GLY A 50 -11.68 -4.40 -2.57
C GLY A 50 -12.28 -5.67 -1.98
N MET A 51 -12.66 -5.70 -0.71
CA MET A 51 -13.43 -6.83 -0.15
C MET A 51 -14.74 -6.29 0.43
N PRO A 52 -15.90 -6.48 -0.24
CA PRO A 52 -17.17 -6.22 0.42
C PRO A 52 -17.25 -7.16 1.61
N HIS A 53 -17.53 -6.59 2.79
CA HIS A 53 -18.03 -7.37 3.92
C HIS A 53 -19.28 -8.12 3.42
N GLY A 54 -19.16 -9.42 3.21
CA GLY A 54 -20.31 -10.30 3.05
C GLY A 54 -21.10 -10.27 4.35
N HIS A 55 -22.35 -9.80 4.26
CA HIS A 55 -23.38 -10.05 5.25
C HIS A 55 -24.01 -11.42 4.96
#